data_AF-A7TA11-F1
#
_entry.id   AF-A7TA11-F1
#
_cell.length_a   1.000
_cell.length_b   1.000
_cell.length_c   1.000
_cell.angle_alpha   90.00
_cell.angle_beta   90.00
_cell.angle_gamma   90.00
#
_symmetry.space_group_name_H-M   'P 1'
#
loop_
_entity.id
_entity.type
_entity.pdbx_description
1 polymer ?
#
loop_
_entity_poly.entity_id
_entity_poly.type
_entity_poly.pdbx_seq_one_letter_code
_entity_poly.pdbx_strand_id
1 'polypeptide(L)'
;HNTAFEQEGLIVRRGQEFELTIKFDRNYNADTDQLTLQLVTGERPQQSKGTIVRIKEHTATTRGSWSMEVTSVKGDSVSVKVLSPATAPIGKYQLYVETEVKGAKDGKKLIFRSMQAGIIVLFNAWCKDDDVYMEDESHRQEYVMNETGRIWVGSSRNNYGRPWNFGQVTLRPL
;
A
#
# COMPACT_ATOMS: atom_id res chain seq x y z
N HIS A 1 3.28 -1.81 -11.21
CA HIS A 1 4.75 -1.82 -11.39
C HIS A 1 5.46 -2.05 -10.05
N ASN A 2 5.29 -3.25 -9.50
CA ASN A 2 5.72 -3.68 -8.16
C ASN A 2 6.03 -5.18 -8.09
N THR A 3 5.93 -5.89 -9.23
CA THR A 3 6.13 -7.35 -9.34
C THR A 3 7.60 -7.76 -9.41
N ALA A 4 8.50 -6.82 -9.64
CA ALA A 4 9.93 -7.07 -9.74
C ALA A 4 10.65 -6.98 -8.39
N PHE A 5 9.98 -6.51 -7.32
CA PHE A 5 10.61 -6.41 -6.01
C PHE A 5 10.75 -7.79 -5.37
N GLU A 6 11.99 -8.17 -5.06
CA GLU A 6 12.31 -9.42 -4.35
C GLU A 6 12.23 -9.22 -2.83
N GLN A 7 11.06 -8.82 -2.33
CA GLN A 7 10.82 -8.59 -0.90
C GLN A 7 9.59 -9.33 -0.41
N GLU A 8 9.69 -9.96 0.76
CA GLU A 8 8.54 -10.52 1.46
C GLU A 8 7.58 -9.41 1.94
N GLY A 9 6.33 -9.51 1.52
CA GLY A 9 5.26 -8.58 1.89
C GLY A 9 4.60 -7.93 0.68
N LEU A 10 3.50 -7.22 0.94
CA LEU A 10 2.76 -6.54 -0.12
C LEU A 10 3.39 -5.16 -0.38
N ILE A 11 3.94 -4.95 -1.57
CA ILE A 11 4.42 -3.64 -2.02
C ILE A 11 3.37 -3.03 -2.94
N VAL A 12 2.95 -1.80 -2.67
CA VAL A 12 1.97 -1.06 -3.46
C VAL A 12 2.49 0.35 -3.74
N ARG A 13 1.85 1.05 -4.67
CA ARG A 13 2.11 2.46 -4.96
C ARG A 13 0.90 3.29 -4.55
N ARG A 14 1.13 4.44 -3.91
CA ARG A 14 0.07 5.32 -3.42
C ARG A 14 -0.85 5.81 -4.55
N GLY A 15 -2.10 6.15 -4.26
CA GLY A 15 -3.04 6.64 -5.28
C GLY A 15 -3.52 5.57 -6.27
N GLN A 16 -3.25 4.29 -6.02
CA GLN A 16 -3.72 3.16 -6.81
C GLN A 16 -4.39 2.12 -5.92
N GLU A 17 -5.41 1.46 -6.47
CA GLU A 17 -6.14 0.40 -5.80
C GLU A 17 -5.28 -0.86 -5.68
N PHE A 18 -5.42 -1.55 -4.56
CA PHE A 18 -4.86 -2.88 -4.33
C PHE A 18 -5.86 -3.75 -3.57
N GLU A 19 -5.70 -5.07 -3.71
CA GLU A 19 -6.63 -6.03 -3.12
C GLU A 19 -5.98 -6.77 -1.95
N LEU A 20 -6.78 -7.05 -0.93
CA LEU A 20 -6.43 -7.89 0.21
C LEU A 20 -7.49 -8.98 0.35
N THR A 21 -7.07 -10.18 0.71
CA THR A 21 -7.99 -11.23 1.19
C THR A 21 -7.71 -11.50 2.65
N ILE A 22 -8.75 -11.36 3.47
CA ILE A 22 -8.69 -11.51 4.92
C ILE A 22 -9.43 -12.79 5.27
N LYS A 23 -8.77 -13.67 6.01
CA LYS A 23 -9.36 -14.91 6.51
C LYS A 23 -9.67 -14.78 7.99
N PHE A 24 -10.91 -15.07 8.37
CA PHE A 24 -11.42 -15.06 9.73
C PHE A 24 -11.47 -16.47 10.32
N ASP A 25 -11.69 -16.55 11.63
CA ASP A 25 -11.89 -17.80 12.38
C ASP A 25 -13.35 -18.30 12.33
N ARG A 26 -14.27 -17.46 11.85
CA ARG A 26 -15.68 -17.77 11.58
C ARG A 26 -16.15 -17.08 10.31
N ASN A 27 -17.34 -17.47 9.85
CA ASN A 27 -17.98 -16.79 8.72
C ASN A 27 -18.20 -15.30 9.01
N TYR A 28 -17.88 -14.45 8.04
CA TYR A 28 -18.16 -13.02 8.08
C TYR A 28 -19.61 -12.76 7.68
N ASN A 29 -20.33 -11.97 8.48
CA ASN A 29 -21.70 -11.57 8.16
C ASN A 29 -21.78 -10.04 8.12
N ALA A 30 -21.97 -9.47 6.93
CA ALA A 30 -22.02 -8.02 6.73
C ALA A 30 -23.16 -7.31 7.50
N ASP A 31 -24.25 -8.03 7.82
CA ASP A 31 -25.38 -7.47 8.56
C ASP A 31 -25.05 -7.30 10.05
N THR A 32 -24.23 -8.18 10.61
CA THR A 32 -23.92 -8.21 12.05
C THR A 32 -22.48 -7.82 12.37
N ASP A 33 -21.58 -7.82 11.39
CA ASP A 33 -20.17 -7.51 11.56
C ASP A 33 -19.84 -6.19 10.85
N GLN A 34 -18.87 -5.46 11.40
CA GLN A 34 -18.25 -4.31 10.75
C GLN A 34 -16.74 -4.54 10.68
N LEU A 35 -16.20 -4.54 9.46
CA LEU A 35 -14.76 -4.60 9.21
C LEU A 35 -14.14 -3.20 9.23
N THR A 36 -13.01 -3.07 9.90
CA THR A 36 -12.15 -1.88 9.88
C THR A 36 -10.70 -2.29 9.65
N LEU A 37 -10.01 -1.64 8.72
CA LEU A 37 -8.56 -1.74 8.59
C LEU A 37 -7.91 -0.57 9.30
N GLN A 38 -6.90 -0.84 10.13
CA GLN A 38 -6.05 0.21 10.69
C GLN A 38 -4.64 0.07 10.12
N LEU A 39 -4.15 1.13 9.47
CA LEU A 39 -2.80 1.23 8.96
C LEU A 39 -1.99 2.22 9.80
N VAL A 40 -0.79 1.82 10.19
CA VAL A 40 0.11 2.61 11.05
C VAL A 40 1.50 2.66 10.43
N THR A 41 2.10 3.85 10.32
CA THR A 41 3.45 4.02 9.77
C THR A 41 4.30 4.99 10.60
N GLY A 42 5.62 4.83 10.55
CA GLY A 42 6.59 5.66 11.27
C GLY A 42 6.73 5.33 12.77
N GLU A 43 7.76 5.91 13.40
CA GLU A 43 8.12 5.62 14.79
C GLU A 43 7.21 6.30 15.83
N ARG A 44 6.62 7.44 15.47
CA ARG A 44 5.72 8.23 16.33
C ARG A 44 4.40 8.49 15.61
N PRO A 45 3.58 7.44 15.41
CA PRO A 45 2.39 7.53 14.59
C PRO A 45 1.32 8.39 15.28
N GLN A 46 0.66 9.25 14.49
CA GLN A 46 -0.34 10.20 14.93
C GLN A 46 -1.44 10.33 13.87
N GLN A 47 -2.70 10.25 14.29
CA GLN A 47 -3.83 10.37 13.38
C GLN A 47 -3.90 11.74 12.71
N SER A 48 -3.62 12.82 13.46
CA SER A 48 -3.57 14.19 12.93
C SER A 48 -2.52 14.42 11.85
N LYS A 49 -1.53 13.52 11.74
CA LYS A 49 -0.46 13.56 10.74
C LYS A 49 -0.67 12.54 9.61
N GLY A 50 -1.80 11.83 9.61
CA GLY A 50 -2.08 10.78 8.62
C GLY A 50 -1.20 9.53 8.75
N THR A 51 -0.45 9.37 9.85
CA THR A 51 0.41 8.20 10.09
C THR A 51 -0.29 7.11 10.92
N ILE A 52 -1.52 7.38 11.38
CA ILE A 52 -2.50 6.38 11.80
C ILE A 52 -3.77 6.62 10.98
N VAL A 53 -4.23 5.58 10.29
CA VAL A 53 -5.45 5.64 9.47
C VAL A 53 -6.34 4.48 9.86
N ARG A 54 -7.63 4.76 10.07
CA ARG A 54 -8.67 3.74 10.29
C ARG A 54 -9.68 3.84 9.16
N ILE A 55 -9.84 2.76 8.42
CA ILE A 55 -10.65 2.66 7.21
C ILE A 55 -11.81 1.73 7.51
N LYS A 56 -13.03 2.26 7.51
CA LYS A 56 -14.24 1.43 7.60
C LYS A 56 -14.65 0.96 6.21
N GLU A 57 -15.48 -0.07 6.15
CA GLU A 57 -16.13 -0.50 4.92
C GLU A 57 -16.99 0.62 4.32
N HIS A 58 -16.83 0.86 3.02
CA HIS A 58 -17.66 1.74 2.19
C HIS A 58 -18.23 0.94 1.02
N THR A 59 -19.26 1.50 0.36
CA THR A 59 -19.86 0.90 -0.85
C THR A 59 -18.93 0.93 -2.06
N ALA A 60 -17.97 1.85 -2.08
CA ALA A 60 -16.95 1.97 -3.12
C ALA A 60 -15.71 2.68 -2.56
N THR A 61 -14.57 2.46 -3.19
CA THR A 61 -13.35 3.24 -2.95
C THR A 61 -13.56 4.71 -3.39
N THR A 62 -12.96 5.63 -2.65
CA THR A 62 -13.06 7.09 -2.87
C THR A 62 -11.68 7.68 -3.05
N ARG A 63 -11.47 8.39 -4.16
CA ARG A 63 -10.20 9.10 -4.44
C ARG A 63 -9.95 10.21 -3.42
N GLY A 64 -8.67 10.50 -3.17
CA GLY A 64 -8.24 11.58 -2.27
C GLY A 64 -8.28 11.23 -0.78
N SER A 65 -8.77 10.04 -0.41
CA SER A 65 -8.72 9.54 0.96
C SER A 65 -8.43 8.05 1.01
N TRP A 66 -8.01 7.57 2.17
CA TRP A 66 -7.95 6.13 2.41
C TRP A 66 -9.36 5.56 2.48
N SER A 67 -9.64 4.56 1.65
CA SER A 67 -10.97 3.95 1.53
C SER A 67 -10.86 2.46 1.26
N MET A 68 -11.90 1.72 1.64
CA MET A 68 -11.99 0.28 1.45
C MET A 68 -13.40 -0.10 1.00
N GLU A 69 -13.47 -0.99 0.02
CA GLU A 69 -14.69 -1.63 -0.46
C GLU A 69 -14.59 -3.15 -0.22
N VAL A 70 -15.65 -3.76 0.29
CA VAL A 70 -15.74 -5.23 0.37
C VAL A 70 -16.23 -5.74 -0.98
N THR A 71 -15.38 -6.46 -1.71
CA THR A 71 -15.68 -6.93 -3.07
C THR A 71 -16.24 -8.34 -3.11
N SER A 72 -15.92 -9.19 -2.12
CA SER A 72 -16.44 -10.54 -2.04
C SER A 72 -16.43 -11.07 -0.61
N VAL A 73 -17.47 -11.80 -0.24
CA VAL A 73 -17.56 -12.57 1.02
C VAL A 73 -17.82 -14.03 0.66
N LYS A 74 -16.93 -14.92 1.09
CA LYS A 74 -17.00 -16.37 0.86
C LYS A 74 -16.72 -17.10 2.16
N GLY A 75 -17.77 -17.33 2.96
CA GLY A 75 -17.64 -17.98 4.26
C GLY A 75 -16.79 -17.15 5.22
N ASP A 76 -15.63 -17.67 5.58
CA ASP A 76 -14.64 -17.05 6.47
C ASP A 76 -13.67 -16.10 5.75
N SER A 77 -13.76 -16.00 4.42
CA SER A 77 -12.81 -15.27 3.58
C SER A 77 -13.47 -14.04 2.97
N VAL A 78 -12.90 -12.87 3.22
CA VAL A 78 -13.38 -11.57 2.74
C VAL A 78 -12.32 -10.91 1.87
N SER A 79 -12.67 -10.67 0.61
CA SER A 79 -11.84 -9.89 -0.30
C SER A 79 -12.24 -8.42 -0.21
N VAL A 80 -11.25 -7.57 -0.07
CA VAL A 80 -11.42 -6.12 -0.01
C VAL A 80 -10.51 -5.44 -1.01
N LYS A 81 -11.01 -4.35 -1.57
CA LYS A 81 -10.24 -3.43 -2.38
C LYS A 81 -9.96 -2.19 -1.55
N VAL A 82 -8.70 -1.76 -1.52
CA VAL A 82 -8.24 -0.62 -0.73
C VAL A 82 -7.63 0.42 -1.68
N LEU A 83 -7.99 1.68 -1.47
CA LEU A 83 -7.40 2.81 -2.17
C LEU A 83 -6.75 3.76 -1.15
N SER A 84 -5.49 4.10 -1.41
CA SER A 84 -4.79 5.16 -0.69
C SER A 84 -4.89 6.49 -1.46
N PRO A 85 -4.84 7.64 -0.78
CA PRO A 85 -4.67 8.92 -1.46
C PRO A 85 -3.29 8.98 -2.13
N ALA A 86 -3.18 9.73 -3.23
CA ALA A 86 -1.90 9.97 -3.90
C ALA A 86 -0.90 10.76 -3.05
N THR A 87 -1.36 11.39 -1.96
CA THR A 87 -0.54 12.10 -0.98
C THR A 87 -0.18 11.27 0.25
N ALA A 88 -0.54 9.97 0.28
CA ALA A 88 -0.24 9.11 1.43
C ALA A 88 1.26 9.11 1.76
N PRO A 89 1.65 9.12 3.05
CA PRO A 89 3.03 8.92 3.45
C PRO A 89 3.57 7.61 2.87
N ILE A 90 4.79 7.63 2.33
CA ILE A 90 5.46 6.41 1.88
C ILE A 90 6.12 5.67 3.05
N GLY A 91 6.41 4.38 2.86
CA GLY A 91 7.14 3.55 3.82
C GLY A 91 6.38 2.29 4.21
N LYS A 92 6.87 1.64 5.28
CA LYS A 92 6.28 0.41 5.80
C LYS A 92 5.14 0.72 6.75
N TYR A 93 3.97 0.18 6.43
CA TYR A 93 2.77 0.21 7.24
C TYR A 93 2.57 -1.11 7.96
N GLN A 94 2.28 -1.04 9.25
CA GLN A 94 1.69 -2.13 9.99
C GLN A 94 0.18 -2.15 9.71
N LEU A 95 -0.33 -3.32 9.29
CA LEU A 95 -1.75 -3.54 9.07
C LEU A 95 -2.36 -4.22 10.30
N TYR A 96 -3.47 -3.67 10.77
CA TYR A 96 -4.34 -4.30 11.75
C TYR A 96 -5.72 -4.49 11.14
N VAL A 97 -6.26 -5.69 11.31
CA VAL A 97 -7.64 -6.01 10.96
C VAL A 97 -8.45 -5.94 12.25
N GLU A 98 -9.50 -5.13 12.23
CA GLU A 98 -10.44 -4.98 13.34
C GLU A 98 -11.85 -5.40 12.90
N THR A 99 -12.53 -6.16 13.74
CA THR A 99 -13.93 -6.52 13.55
C THR A 99 -14.75 -6.13 14.78
N GLU A 100 -15.91 -5.51 14.53
CA GLU A 100 -16.87 -5.12 15.56
C GLU A 100 -18.21 -5.82 15.31
N VAL A 101 -18.78 -6.47 16.33
CA VAL A 101 -20.13 -7.06 16.26
C VAL A 101 -21.17 -5.98 16.54
N LYS A 102 -22.00 -5.68 15.54
CA LYS A 102 -23.15 -4.75 15.60
C LYS A 102 -24.20 -5.30 16.57
N GLY A 103 -24.67 -4.47 17.49
CA GLY A 103 -25.82 -4.80 18.34
C GLY A 103 -25.54 -5.74 19.52
N ALA A 104 -24.32 -5.77 20.05
CA ALA A 104 -24.01 -6.51 21.28
C ALA A 104 -24.99 -6.14 22.42
N LYS A 105 -25.69 -7.16 22.94
CA LYS A 105 -26.88 -7.03 23.83
C LYS A 105 -26.65 -6.26 25.14
N ASP A 106 -25.40 -6.07 25.56
CA ASP A 106 -25.03 -5.38 26.80
C ASP A 106 -24.38 -4.00 26.56
N GLY A 107 -24.46 -3.45 25.35
CA GLY A 107 -23.81 -2.17 25.00
C GLY A 107 -22.27 -2.21 24.94
N LYS A 108 -21.65 -3.35 25.26
CA LYS A 108 -20.21 -3.58 25.11
C LYS A 108 -19.89 -3.92 23.66
N LYS A 109 -19.18 -3.03 22.97
CA LYS A 109 -18.61 -3.30 21.64
C LYS A 109 -17.59 -4.43 21.75
N LEU A 110 -17.91 -5.60 21.20
CA LEU A 110 -16.92 -6.68 21.03
C LEU A 110 -16.06 -6.32 19.83
N ILE A 111 -14.85 -5.83 20.10
CA ILE A 111 -13.86 -5.47 19.09
C ILE A 111 -12.74 -6.50 19.14
N PHE A 112 -12.53 -7.20 18.03
CA PHE A 112 -11.37 -8.06 17.83
C PHE A 112 -10.36 -7.32 16.98
N ARG A 113 -9.07 -7.42 17.33
CA ARG A 113 -7.98 -6.79 16.59
C ARG A 113 -6.83 -7.77 16.42
N SER A 114 -6.41 -7.98 15.18
CA SER A 114 -5.24 -8.81 14.86
C SER A 114 -4.25 -8.02 14.01
N MET A 115 -2.97 -8.09 14.38
CA MET A 115 -1.87 -7.57 13.58
C MET A 115 -1.59 -8.53 12.42
N GLN A 116 -1.39 -7.99 11.23
CA GLN A 116 -1.14 -8.73 10.00
C GLN A 116 0.26 -8.41 9.44
N ALA A 117 0.63 -9.07 8.34
CA ALA A 117 1.83 -8.72 7.58
C ALA A 117 1.80 -7.23 7.15
N GLY A 118 2.96 -6.59 7.16
CA GLY A 118 3.08 -5.19 6.78
C GLY A 118 2.91 -4.96 5.28
N ILE A 119 2.49 -3.75 4.93
CA ILE A 119 2.37 -3.27 3.55
C ILE A 119 3.41 -2.18 3.33
N ILE A 120 4.13 -2.19 2.21
CA ILE A 120 5.03 -1.11 1.83
C ILE A 120 4.34 -0.25 0.79
N VAL A 121 4.22 1.04 1.08
CA VAL A 121 3.62 2.02 0.18
C VAL A 121 4.72 2.88 -0.41
N LEU A 122 4.82 2.90 -1.74
CA LEU A 122 5.81 3.68 -2.48
C LEU A 122 5.14 4.87 -3.20
N PHE A 123 5.99 5.79 -3.67
CA PHE A 123 5.59 6.80 -4.65
C PHE A 123 5.05 6.19 -5.94
N ASN A 124 4.20 6.93 -6.65
CA ASN A 124 3.53 6.44 -7.85
C ASN A 124 3.69 7.36 -9.07
N ALA A 125 4.73 7.11 -9.88
CA ALA A 125 4.92 7.83 -11.15
C ALA A 125 3.81 7.59 -12.20
N TRP A 126 2.95 6.58 -12.01
CA TRP A 126 1.81 6.27 -12.90
C TRP A 126 0.51 6.93 -12.46
N CYS A 127 0.43 7.50 -11.25
CA CYS A 127 -0.77 8.16 -10.75
C CYS A 127 -0.71 9.65 -11.08
N LYS A 128 -1.65 10.16 -11.88
CA LYS A 128 -1.73 11.59 -12.27
C LYS A 128 -1.86 12.55 -11.09
N ASP A 129 -2.40 12.05 -9.99
CA ASP A 129 -2.66 12.84 -8.78
C ASP A 129 -1.45 12.83 -7.82
N ASP A 130 -0.37 12.09 -8.14
CA ASP A 130 0.86 11.99 -7.34
C ASP A 130 1.88 13.04 -7.80
N ASP A 131 2.56 13.68 -6.84
CA ASP A 131 3.57 14.72 -7.08
C ASP A 131 4.72 14.25 -8.00
N VAL A 132 4.97 12.94 -8.09
CA VAL A 132 6.03 12.36 -8.93
C VAL A 132 5.51 11.80 -10.26
N TYR A 133 4.29 12.15 -10.67
CA TYR A 133 3.71 11.70 -11.93
C TYR A 133 4.63 11.99 -13.12
N MET A 134 4.80 10.99 -13.98
CA MET A 134 5.46 11.11 -15.27
C MET A 134 4.50 10.63 -16.34
N GLU A 135 4.22 11.47 -17.34
CA GLU A 135 3.27 11.16 -18.41
C GLU A 135 3.76 10.08 -19.35
N ASP A 136 5.03 10.18 -19.78
CA ASP A 136 5.64 9.27 -20.74
C ASP A 136 6.05 7.94 -20.08
N GLU A 137 5.57 6.82 -20.65
CA GLU A 137 5.91 5.48 -20.17
C GLU A 137 7.41 5.18 -20.31
N SER A 138 8.09 5.69 -21.35
CA SER A 138 9.52 5.49 -21.54
C SER A 138 10.34 6.15 -20.43
N HIS A 139 9.93 7.34 -19.97
CA HIS A 139 10.53 8.02 -18.82
C HIS A 139 10.29 7.27 -17.52
N ARG A 140 9.10 6.70 -17.32
CA ARG A 140 8.82 5.85 -16.14
C ARG A 140 9.69 4.60 -16.14
N GLN A 141 9.88 3.98 -17.30
CA GLN A 141 10.77 2.83 -17.42
C GLN A 141 12.23 3.21 -17.14
N GLU A 142 12.73 4.31 -17.72
CA GLU A 142 14.14 4.73 -17.53
C GLU A 142 14.43 5.25 -16.12
N TYR A 143 13.59 6.11 -15.57
CA TYR A 143 13.90 6.83 -14.32
C TYR A 143 13.39 6.13 -13.06
N VAL A 144 12.52 5.13 -13.19
CA VAL A 144 11.97 4.40 -12.04
C VAL A 144 12.35 2.93 -12.07
N MET A 145 12.14 2.25 -13.20
CA MET A 145 12.27 0.79 -13.29
C MET A 145 13.64 0.31 -13.75
N ASN A 146 14.40 1.11 -14.50
CA ASN A 146 15.72 0.73 -14.97
C ASN A 146 16.70 0.67 -13.80
N GLU A 147 17.22 -0.52 -13.53
CA GLU A 147 18.17 -0.77 -12.44
C GLU A 147 19.63 -0.57 -12.84
N THR A 148 19.87 -0.21 -14.09
CA THR A 148 21.23 0.00 -14.60
C THR A 148 21.32 1.30 -15.36
N GLY A 149 22.48 1.94 -15.32
CA GLY A 149 22.68 3.21 -16.00
C GLY A 149 24.14 3.50 -16.23
N ARG A 150 24.41 4.76 -16.58
CA ARG A 150 25.78 5.26 -16.76
C ARG A 150 26.00 6.54 -15.96
N ILE A 151 27.13 6.60 -15.29
CA ILE A 151 27.63 7.81 -14.63
C ILE A 151 28.72 8.39 -15.53
N TRP A 152 28.48 9.60 -16.04
CA TRP A 152 29.45 10.33 -16.84
C TRP A 152 30.56 10.87 -15.97
N VAL A 153 31.81 10.53 -16.30
CA VAL A 153 33.02 10.97 -15.60
C VAL A 153 34.05 11.49 -16.58
N GLY A 154 35.13 12.08 -16.06
CA GLY A 154 36.21 12.68 -16.86
C GLY A 154 36.08 14.20 -16.94
N SER A 155 36.56 14.77 -18.03
CA SER A 155 36.48 16.22 -18.29
C SER A 155 35.46 16.51 -19.39
N SER A 156 35.06 17.77 -19.56
CA SER A 156 34.16 18.17 -20.65
C SER A 156 34.68 17.80 -22.05
N ARG A 157 36.00 17.72 -22.25
CA ARG A 157 36.65 17.38 -23.53
C ARG A 157 36.99 15.89 -23.66
N ASN A 158 36.92 15.14 -22.58
CA ASN A 158 37.23 13.71 -22.56
C ASN A 158 36.41 13.06 -21.45
N ASN A 159 35.16 12.74 -21.76
CA ASN A 159 34.24 12.06 -20.85
C ASN A 159 33.91 10.65 -21.36
N TYR A 160 33.48 9.80 -20.43
CA TYR A 160 32.95 8.49 -20.76
C TYR A 160 31.91 8.07 -19.72
N GLY A 161 30.93 7.28 -20.16
CA GLY A 161 29.88 6.75 -19.28
C GLY A 161 30.33 5.45 -18.63
N ARG A 162 30.60 5.49 -17.32
CA ARG A 162 30.86 4.28 -16.52
C ARG A 162 29.54 3.55 -16.24
N PRO A 163 29.41 2.25 -16.55
CA PRO A 163 28.22 1.50 -16.20
C PRO A 163 28.06 1.46 -14.68
N TRP A 164 26.81 1.55 -14.22
CA TRP A 164 26.44 1.50 -12.81
C TRP A 164 25.21 0.62 -12.63
N ASN A 165 25.22 -0.20 -11.59
CA ASN A 165 24.06 -0.98 -11.17
C ASN A 165 23.43 -0.28 -9.96
N PHE A 166 22.23 0.26 -10.14
CA PHE A 166 21.44 0.90 -9.08
C PHE A 166 20.81 -0.14 -8.15
N GLY A 167 20.33 -1.27 -8.70
CA GLY A 167 19.82 -2.42 -7.93
C GLY A 167 18.68 -2.10 -6.95
N GLN A 168 17.79 -1.18 -7.31
CA GLN A 168 16.73 -0.69 -6.41
C GLN A 168 15.49 -1.59 -6.33
N VAL A 169 15.35 -2.57 -7.22
CA VAL A 169 14.17 -3.44 -7.35
C VAL A 169 14.53 -4.91 -7.05
N THR A 170 15.61 -5.43 -7.62
CA THR A 170 16.02 -6.83 -7.52
C THR A 170 17.12 -7.02 -6.46
N LEU A 171 16.92 -7.93 -5.50
CA LEU A 171 17.94 -8.35 -4.54
C LEU A 171 18.66 -9.59 -5.08
N ARG A 172 19.63 -9.41 -5.98
CA ARG A 172 20.45 -10.55 -6.41
C ARG A 172 21.14 -11.16 -5.19
N PRO A 173 21.04 -12.49 -4.96
CA PRO A 173 21.91 -13.15 -4.02
C PRO A 173 23.35 -12.94 -4.47
N LEU A 174 24.20 -12.50 -3.54
CA LEU A 174 25.65 -12.35 -3.73
C LEU A 174 26.30 -13.70 -4.02
#